data_AF-A0A837I2A6-F1
#
_entry.id   AF-A0A837I2A6-F1
#
_cell.length_a   1.000
_cell.length_b   1.000
_cell.length_c   1.000
_cell.angle_alpha   90.00
_cell.angle_beta   90.00
_cell.angle_gamma   90.00
#
_symmetry.space_group_name_H-M   'P 1'
#
loop_
_entity.id
_entity.type
_entity.pdbx_description
1 polymer ?
#
loop_
_entity_poly.entity_id
_entity_poly.type
_entity_poly.pdbx_seq_one_letter_code
_entity_poly.pdbx_strand_id
1 'polypeptide(L)' 'MKHKYKIRLIEFFIVGVLFGIIEDLIAITMATEGVFEWRYLSTAAIVAIPFAFISEIVVDHPNFWKYFLPKHWFVTDD' A
#
# COMPACT_ATOMS: atom_id res chain seq x y z
N MET A 1 19.71 -2.80 -13.75
CA MET A 1 18.30 -3.18 -14.03
C MET A 1 17.72 -4.19 -13.02
N LYS A 2 18.35 -5.33 -12.72
CA LYS A 2 17.79 -6.37 -11.81
C LYS A 2 17.56 -5.96 -10.34
N HIS A 3 18.33 -5.01 -9.80
CA HIS A 3 18.25 -4.66 -8.37
C HIS A 3 17.03 -3.79 -8.04
N LYS A 4 16.67 -2.85 -8.93
CA LYS A 4 15.50 -1.95 -8.75
C LYS A 4 14.17 -2.72 -8.69
N TYR A 5 14.04 -3.78 -9.48
CA TYR A 5 12.82 -4.61 -9.48
C TYR A 5 12.66 -5.42 -8.19
N LYS A 6 13.75 -5.94 -7.63
CA LYS A 6 13.72 -6.68 -6.36
C LYS A 6 13.31 -5.77 -5.19
N ILE A 7 13.79 -4.53 -5.18
CA ILE A 7 13.44 -3.55 -4.15
C ILE A 7 11.95 -3.22 -4.21
N ARG A 8 11.41 -2.94 -5.41
CA ARG A 8 9.97 -2.70 -5.59
C ARG A 8 9.10 -3.87 -5.17
N LEU A 9 9.50 -5.10 -5.50
CA LEU A 9 8.74 -6.28 -5.08
C LEU A 9 8.73 -6.44 -3.54
N ILE A 10 9.85 -6.12 -2.88
CA ILE A 10 9.93 -6.13 -1.41
C ILE A 10 9.09 -4.99 -0.82
N GLU A 11 9.10 -3.81 -1.42
CA GLU A 11 8.28 -2.66 -1.03
C GLU A 11 6.79 -2.97 -1.15
N PHE A 12 6.35 -3.47 -2.30
CA PHE A 12 5.00 -4.01 -2.51
C PHE A 12 4.59 -5.01 -1.43
N PHE A 13 5.47 -5.97 -1.10
CA PHE A 13 5.14 -7.02 -0.14
C PHE A 13 5.10 -6.51 1.31
N ILE A 14 6.07 -5.70 1.72
CA ILE A 14 6.16 -5.20 3.10
C ILE A 14 5.17 -4.05 3.29
N VAL A 15 5.22 -3.01 2.46
CA VAL A 15 4.38 -1.81 2.59
C VAL A 15 2.97 -2.06 2.09
N GLY A 16 2.83 -2.61 0.89
CA GLY A 16 1.50 -2.84 0.32
C GLY A 16 0.71 -3.92 1.07
N VAL A 17 1.32 -5.10 1.27
CA VAL A 17 0.58 -6.25 1.82
C VAL A 17 0.70 -6.35 3.34
N LEU A 18 1.92 -6.42 3.89
CA LEU A 18 2.09 -6.67 5.33
C LEU A 18 1.57 -5.49 6.17
N PHE A 19 1.98 -4.27 5.86
CA PHE A 19 1.47 -3.08 6.56
C PHE A 19 -0.03 -2.88 6.34
N GLY A 20 -0.54 -3.11 5.12
CA GLY A 20 -1.99 -3.05 4.85
C GLY A 20 -2.80 -4.00 5.71
N ILE A 21 -2.35 -5.26 5.85
CA ILE A 21 -3.03 -6.23 6.73
C ILE A 21 -2.97 -5.78 8.20
N ILE A 22 -1.83 -5.27 8.66
CA ILE A 22 -1.68 -4.81 10.05
C ILE A 22 -2.61 -3.62 10.31
N GLU A 23 -2.66 -2.64 9.42
CA GLU A 23 -3.56 -1.49 9.52
C GLU A 23 -5.02 -1.93 9.57
N ASP A 24 -5.45 -2.80 8.64
CA ASP A 24 -6.81 -3.33 8.61
C ASP A 24 -7.17 -4.06 9.91
N LEU A 25 -6.24 -4.86 10.45
CA LEU A 25 -6.46 -5.55 11.72
C LEU A 25 -6.56 -4.58 12.90
N ILE A 26 -5.75 -3.53 12.94
CA ILE A 26 -5.87 -2.47 13.95
C ILE A 26 -7.25 -1.81 13.83
N ALA A 27 -7.66 -1.44 12.61
CA ALA A 27 -8.94 -0.79 12.36
C ALA A 27 -10.13 -1.69 12.77
N ILE A 28 -10.11 -2.97 12.39
CA ILE A 28 -11.13 -3.94 12.79
C ILE A 28 -11.16 -4.05 14.32
N THR A 29 -10.00 -4.24 14.96
CA THR A 29 -9.91 -4.42 16.42
C THR A 29 -10.43 -3.20 17.17
N MET A 30 -10.14 -1.99 16.69
CA MET A 30 -10.66 -0.75 17.27
C MET A 30 -12.16 -0.58 17.03
N ALA A 31 -12.67 -1.00 15.87
CA ALA A 31 -14.08 -0.92 15.52
C ALA A 31 -14.94 -1.99 16.22
N THR A 32 -14.38 -3.14 16.58
CA THR A 32 -15.06 -4.26 17.24
C THR A 32 -14.83 -4.32 18.74
N GLU A 33 -14.32 -3.25 19.35
CA GLU A 33 -14.03 -3.16 20.80
C GLU A 33 -13.11 -4.29 21.31
N GLY A 34 -12.16 -4.74 20.49
CA GLY A 34 -11.15 -5.72 20.88
C GLY A 34 -11.53 -7.19 20.67
N VAL A 35 -12.69 -7.48 20.08
CA VAL A 35 -13.01 -8.86 19.66
C VAL A 35 -12.11 -9.22 18.49
N PHE A 36 -11.22 -10.20 18.67
CA PHE A 36 -10.36 -10.73 17.60
C PHE A 36 -10.80 -12.14 17.20
N GLU A 37 -11.04 -12.33 15.90
CA GLU A 37 -11.33 -13.61 15.27
C GLU A 37 -10.36 -13.87 14.12
N TRP A 38 -9.97 -15.13 13.91
CA TRP A 38 -9.10 -15.53 12.78
C TRP A 38 -9.67 -15.15 11.40
N ARG A 39 -10.99 -15.01 11.29
CA ARG A 39 -11.67 -14.53 10.07
C ARG A 39 -11.28 -13.09 9.71
N TYR A 40 -10.93 -12.25 10.69
CA TYR A 40 -10.50 -10.88 10.42
C TYR A 40 -9.16 -10.85 9.71
N LEU A 41 -8.22 -11.72 10.11
CA LEU A 41 -6.93 -11.86 9.42
C LEU A 41 -7.11 -12.30 7.97
N SER A 42 -7.96 -13.29 7.71
CA SER A 42 -8.20 -13.73 6.32
C SER A 42 -8.95 -12.68 5.51
N THR A 43 -9.89 -11.94 6.12
CA THR A 43 -10.60 -10.83 5.46
C THR A 43 -9.63 -9.70 5.10
N ALA A 44 -8.81 -9.24 6.06
CA ALA A 44 -7.79 -8.23 5.84
C ALA A 44 -6.81 -8.66 4.74
N ALA A 45 -6.34 -9.92 4.74
CA ALA A 45 -5.45 -10.41 3.69
C ALA A 45 -6.09 -10.43 2.29
N ILE A 46 -7.36 -10.86 2.19
CA ILE A 46 -8.09 -10.88 0.92
C ILE A 46 -8.30 -9.48 0.36
N VAL A 47 -8.50 -8.49 1.22
CA VAL A 47 -8.71 -7.09 0.83
C VAL A 47 -7.38 -6.39 0.54
N ALA A 48 -6.38 -6.52 1.42
CA ALA A 48 -5.11 -5.81 1.28
C ALA A 48 -4.34 -6.19 0.01
N ILE A 49 -4.38 -7.46 -0.42
CA ILE A 49 -3.63 -7.92 -1.62
C ILE A 49 -4.03 -7.19 -2.92
N PRO A 50 -5.32 -7.11 -3.31
CA PRO A 50 -5.72 -6.36 -4.51
C PRO A 50 -5.44 -4.86 -4.38
N PHE A 51 -5.62 -4.26 -3.19
CA PHE A 51 -5.29 -2.85 -2.98
C PHE A 51 -3.80 -2.57 -3.08
N ALA A 52 -2.96 -3.43 -2.50
CA ALA A 52 -1.51 -3.38 -2.64
C ALA A 52 -1.10 -3.43 -4.12
N PHE A 53 -1.72 -4.31 -4.91
CA PHE A 53 -1.39 -4.46 -6.33
C PHE A 53 -1.77 -3.22 -7.13
N ILE A 54 -2.95 -2.66 -6.85
CA ILE A 54 -3.38 -1.39 -7.46
C ILE A 54 -2.44 -0.26 -7.04
N SER A 55 -2.00 -0.20 -5.79
CA SER A 55 -1.09 0.85 -5.31
C SER A 55 0.26 0.81 -6.03
N GLU A 56 0.87 -0.37 -6.21
CA GLU A 56 2.14 -0.52 -6.92
C GLU A 56 2.02 -0.13 -8.41
N ILE A 57 0.90 -0.47 -9.06
CA ILE A 57 0.72 -0.18 -10.49
C ILE A 57 0.32 1.27 -10.73
N VAL A 58 -0.57 1.81 -9.89
CA VAL A 58 -1.20 3.10 -10.12
C VAL A 58 -0.49 4.18 -9.32
N VAL A 59 -0.36 4.03 -8.01
CA VAL A 59 0.16 5.09 -7.11
C VAL A 59 1.66 5.27 -7.29
N ASP A 60 2.42 4.18 -7.45
CA ASP A 60 3.88 4.26 -7.66
C ASP A 60 4.27 4.58 -9.12
N HIS A 61 3.28 4.78 -10.00
CA HIS A 61 3.56 5.23 -11.35
C HIS A 61 3.98 6.72 -11.35
N PRO A 62 5.12 7.10 -11.96
CA PRO A 62 5.64 8.47 -11.90
C PRO A 62 4.73 9.52 -12.56
N ASN A 63 3.79 9.09 -13.41
CA ASN A 63 2.80 10.00 -14.00
C ASN A 63 1.53 10.15 -13.16
N PHE A 64 1.27 9.28 -12.18
CA PHE A 64 0.05 9.36 -11.36
C PHE A 64 0.01 10.67 -10.57
N TRP A 65 1.09 10.95 -9.85
CA TRP A 65 1.21 12.16 -9.04
C TRP A 65 1.22 13.46 -9.86
N LYS A 66 1.56 13.42 -11.15
CA LYS A 66 1.55 14.62 -12.02
C LYS A 66 0.15 15.19 -12.27
N TYR A 67 -0.89 14.37 -12.14
CA TYR A 67 -2.28 14.81 -12.29
C TYR A 67 -2.86 15.38 -10.99
N PHE A 68 -2.26 15.04 -9.84
CA PHE A 68 -2.77 15.42 -8.51
C PHE A 68 -1.92 16.47 -7.79
N LEU A 69 -0.61 16.52 -8.03
CA LEU A 69 0.28 17.48 -7.37
C LEU A 69 0.54 18.73 -8.22
N PRO A 70 0.69 19.90 -7.60
CA PRO A 70 0.96 21.14 -8.31
C PRO A 70 2.32 21.10 -9.01
N LYS A 71 2.37 21.65 -10.23
CA LYS A 71 3.54 21.56 -11.15
C LYS A 71 4.89 21.98 -10.55
N HIS A 72 4.90 22.92 -9.60
CA HIS A 72 6.13 23.41 -8.97
C HIS A 72 6.84 22.36 -8.09
N TRP A 73 6.16 21.28 -7.70
CA TRP A 73 6.75 20.19 -6.90
C TRP A 73 7.62 19.23 -7.73
N PHE A 74 7.60 19.38 -9.06
CA PHE A 74 8.36 18.57 -10.00
C PHE A 74 9.39 19.39 -10.79
N VAL A 75 9.51 20.69 -10.49
CA VAL A 75 10.59 21.55 -11.01
C VAL A 75 11.78 21.32 -10.10
N THR A 76 12.80 20.64 -10.61
CA THR A 76 14.15 20.78 -10.03
C THR A 76 14.62 22.17 -10.41
N ASP A 77 14.81 23.05 -9.43
CA ASP A 77 15.52 24.31 -9.67
C ASP A 77 16.89 23.94 -10.28
N ASP A 78 17.12 24.42 -11.50
CA ASP A 78 18.37 24.26 -12.25
C ASP A 78 19.57 24.93 -11.53
#